data_AF-A0A2W6AWY3-F1
#
_entry.id   AF-A0A2W6AWY3-F1
#
_cell.length_a   1.000
_cell.length_b   1.000
_cell.length_c   1.000
_cell.angle_alpha   90.00
_cell.angle_beta   90.00
_cell.angle_gamma   90.00
#
_symmetry.space_group_name_H-M   'P 1'
#
loop_
_entity.id
_entity.type
_entity.pdbx_description
1 polymer ?
#
loop_
_entity_poly.entity_id
_entity_poly.type
_entity_poly.pdbx_seq_one_letter_code
_entity_poly.pdbx_strand_id
1 'polypeptide(L)' 'EGKMVRLRIDRKEPLRVELESFIHCIVNNTAPLVSGADGLRALEVVQKIVEAGEQSRAITLGEQ' A
#
# COMPACT_ATOMS: atom_id res chain seq x y z
N GLU A 1 -4.29 -27.26 -21.52
CA GLU A 1 -3.17 -26.35 -21.85
C GLU A 1 -3.49 -24.96 -21.31
N GLY A 2 -2.59 -24.34 -20.54
CA GLY A 2 -2.79 -23.00 -19.96
C GLY A 2 -2.25 -21.92 -20.90
N LYS A 3 -3.06 -20.90 -21.22
CA LYS A 3 -2.65 -19.79 -22.08
C LYS A 3 -1.74 -18.86 -21.29
N MET A 4 -0.45 -18.85 -21.61
CA MET A 4 0.53 -17.97 -20.96
C MET A 4 0.38 -16.55 -21.53
N VAL A 5 -0.15 -15.61 -20.75
CA VAL A 5 -0.27 -14.21 -21.14
C VAL A 5 0.96 -13.44 -20.65
N ARG A 6 1.79 -12.97 -21.58
CA ARG A 6 2.91 -12.07 -21.26
C ARG A 6 2.42 -10.62 -21.27
N LEU A 7 2.06 -10.10 -20.09
CA LEU A 7 1.78 -8.68 -19.91
C LEU A 7 3.10 -7.90 -20.05
N ARG A 8 3.17 -7.00 -21.04
CA ARG A 8 4.27 -6.04 -21.13
C ARG A 8 3.94 -4.90 -20.17
N ILE A 9 4.67 -4.81 -19.07
CA ILE A 9 4.56 -3.73 -18.09
C ILE A 9 5.78 -2.85 -18.27
N ASP A 10 5.56 -1.56 -18.55
CA ASP A 10 6.63 -0.58 -18.64
C ASP A 10 7.25 -0.40 -17.26
N ARG A 11 8.56 -0.67 -17.17
CA ARG A 11 9.31 -0.46 -15.94
C ARG A 11 9.56 1.04 -15.78
N LYS A 12 9.00 1.61 -14.74
CA LYS A 12 9.28 2.98 -14.29
C LYS A 12 9.92 2.91 -12.91
N GLU A 13 10.72 3.92 -12.59
CA GLU A 13 11.32 4.06 -11.27
C GLU A 13 10.20 4.30 -10.23
N PRO A 14 10.00 3.41 -9.23
CA PRO A 14 8.81 3.44 -8.38
C PRO A 14 8.63 4.75 -7.61
N LEU A 15 9.71 5.30 -7.03
CA LEU A 15 9.62 6.51 -6.22
C LEU A 15 9.26 7.73 -7.07
N ARG A 16 9.84 7.86 -8.27
CA ARG A 16 9.46 8.92 -9.21
C ARG A 16 7.98 8.86 -9.57
N VAL A 17 7.43 7.68 -9.85
CA VAL A 17 6.00 7.54 -10.18
C VAL A 17 5.12 7.94 -8.99
N GLU A 18 5.51 7.58 -7.78
CA GLU A 18 4.79 7.95 -6.55
C GLU A 18 4.80 9.47 -6.35
N LEU A 19 5.95 10.12 -6.48
CA LEU A 19 6.10 11.57 -6.35
C LEU A 19 5.35 12.33 -7.46
N GLU A 20 5.40 11.86 -8.71
CA GLU A 20 4.61 12.41 -9.82
C GLU A 20 3.10 12.34 -9.52
N SER A 21 2.62 11.20 -9.00
CA SER A 21 1.23 11.02 -8.59
C SER A 21 0.84 11.96 -7.44
N PHE A 22 1.72 12.13 -6.46
CA PHE A 22 1.49 13.03 -5.32
C PHE A 22 1.35 14.48 -5.77
N ILE A 23 2.28 14.98 -6.59
CA ILE A 23 2.23 16.33 -7.17
C ILE A 23 0.97 16.51 -8.02
N HIS A 24 0.61 15.52 -8.83
CA HIS A 24 -0.62 15.55 -9.63
C HIS A 24 -1.86 15.76 -8.76
N CYS A 25 -1.96 15.07 -7.62
CA CYS A 25 -3.10 15.22 -6.71
C CYS A 25 -3.20 16.63 -6.13
N ILE A 26 -2.07 17.24 -5.78
CA ILE A 26 -2.01 18.62 -5.29
C ILE A 26 -2.47 19.59 -6.38
N VAL A 27 -1.90 19.49 -7.58
CA VAL A 27 -2.17 20.41 -8.70
C VAL A 27 -3.63 20.34 -9.13
N ASN A 28 -4.21 19.15 -9.16
CA ASN A 28 -5.57 18.92 -9.65
C ASN A 28 -6.62 18.86 -8.55
N ASN A 29 -6.23 19.07 -7.28
CA ASN A 29 -7.10 18.94 -6.11
C ASN A 29 -7.90 17.61 -6.09
N THR A 30 -7.21 16.50 -6.36
CA THR A 30 -7.80 15.16 -6.33
C THR A 30 -7.33 14.39 -5.10
N ALA A 31 -8.14 13.43 -4.65
CA ALA A 31 -7.73 12.55 -3.56
C ALA A 31 -6.53 11.69 -3.99
N PRO A 32 -5.51 11.52 -3.12
CA PRO A 32 -4.39 10.61 -3.39
C PRO A 32 -4.86 9.16 -3.35
N LEU A 33 -4.16 8.28 -4.06
CA LEU A 33 -4.42 6.84 -4.05
C LEU A 33 -4.29 6.24 -2.65
N VAL A 34 -3.38 6.79 -1.85
CA VAL A 34 -3.16 6.41 -0.44
C VAL A 34 -3.29 7.68 0.39
N SER A 35 -4.28 7.70 1.28
CA SER A 35 -4.51 8.81 2.21
C SER A 35 -3.67 8.68 3.48
N GLY A 36 -3.62 9.74 4.28
CA GLY A 36 -3.00 9.68 5.62
C GLY A 36 -3.69 8.67 6.55
N ALA A 37 -5.01 8.49 6.41
CA ALA A 37 -5.77 7.50 7.18
C ALA A 37 -5.39 6.06 6.79
N ASP A 38 -5.11 5.82 5.51
CA ASP A 38 -4.59 4.52 5.05
C ASP A 38 -3.21 4.23 5.65
N GLY A 39 -2.34 5.25 5.68
CA GLY A 39 -1.03 5.14 6.33
C GLY A 39 -1.13 4.84 7.83
N LEU A 40 -2.05 5.50 8.54
CA LEU A 40 -2.28 5.25 9.95
C LEU A 40 -2.78 3.81 10.20
N ARG A 41 -3.77 3.35 9.43
CA ARG A 41 -4.27 1.96 9.54
C ARG A 41 -3.17 0.94 9.25
N ALA A 42 -2.33 1.18 8.24
CA ALA A 42 -1.19 0.32 7.96
C ALA A 42 -0.23 0.24 9.15
N LEU A 43 0.06 1.38 9.79
CA LEU A 43 0.91 1.42 10.99
C LEU A 43 0.31 0.66 12.18
N GLU A 44 -0.99 0.81 12.43
CA GLU A 44 -1.71 0.09 13.49
C GLU A 44 -1.64 -1.43 13.29
N VAL A 45 -1.80 -1.89 12.05
CA VAL A 45 -1.65 -3.31 11.69
C VAL A 45 -0.23 -3.79 11.97
N VAL A 46 0.79 -3.02 11.56
CA VAL A 46 2.20 -3.37 11.82
C VAL A 46 2.47 -3.48 13.32
N GLN A 47 1.97 -2.56 14.13
CA GLN A 47 2.14 -2.62 15.59
C GLN A 47 1.54 -3.90 16.18
N LYS A 48 0.32 -4.27 15.76
CA LYS A 48 -0.32 -5.52 16.19
C LYS A 48 0.51 -6.75 15.78
N ILE A 49 1.08 -6.76 14.57
CA ILE A 49 1.94 -7.85 14.09
C ILE A 49 3.20 -7.96 14.94
N VAL A 50 3.84 -6.84 15.28
CA VAL A 50 5.04 -6.82 16.13
C VAL A 50 4.71 -7.39 17.51
N GLU A 51 3.66 -6.90 18.16
CA GLU A 51 3.21 -7.39 19.46
C GLU A 51 2.89 -8.90 19.43
N ALA A 52 2.20 -9.35 18.38
CA ALA A 52 1.87 -10.76 18.16
C ALA A 52 3.12 -11.65 18.02
N GLY A 53 4.13 -11.15 17.30
CA GLY A 53 5.41 -11.83 17.09
C GLY A 53 6.19 -11.99 18.40
N GLU A 54 6.23 -10.94 19.22
CA GLU A 54 6.85 -10.98 20.55
C GLU A 54 6.16 -11.97 21.49
N GLN A 55 4.83 -12.05 21.42
CA GLN A 55 4.01 -12.95 22.24
C GLN A 55 3.87 -14.37 21.66
N SER A 56 4.42 -14.65 20.47
CA SER A 56 4.22 -15.90 19.73
C SER A 56 2.73 -16.28 19.60
N ARG A 57 1.86 -15.30 19.36
CA ARG A 57 0.40 -15.47 19.29
C ARG A 57 -0.12 -15.07 17.92
N ALA A 58 -1.06 -15.84 17.36
CA ALA A 58 -1.76 -15.44 16.15
C ALA A 58 -2.74 -14.29 16.42
N ILE A 59 -2.82 -13.32 15.50
CA ILE A 59 -3.79 -12.22 15.53
C ILE A 59 -4.73 -12.29 14.33
N THR A 60 -5.97 -11.87 14.55
CA THR A 60 -6.95 -11.67 13.48
C THR A 60 -7.12 -10.17 13.27
N LEU A 61 -6.90 -9.72 12.04
CA LEU A 61 -7.20 -8.35 11.64
C LEU A 61 -8.68 -8.36 11.20
N GLY A 62 -9.55 -7.74 11.99
CA GLY A 62 -10.93 -7.48 11.57
C GLY A 62 -10.97 -6.31 10.57
N GLU A 63 -11.96 -6.33 9.68
CA GLU A 63 -12.33 -5.17 8.87
C GLU A 63 -12.91 -4.11 9.84
N GLN A 64 -12.31 -2.91 9.89
CA GLN A 64 -12.88 -1.75 10.58
C GLN A 64 -13.68 -0.90 9.61
#